data_AF-A0YIM3-F1
#
_entry.id   AF-A0YIM3-F1
#
_cell.length_a   1.000
_cell.length_b   1.000
_cell.length_c   1.000
_cell.angle_alpha   90.00
_cell.angle_beta   90.00
_cell.angle_gamma   90.00
#
_symmetry.space_group_name_H-M   'P 1'
#
loop_
_entity.id
_entity.type
_entity.pdbx_description
1 polymer ?
#
loop_
_entity_poly.entity_id
_entity_poly.type
_entity_poly.pdbx_seq_one_letter_code
_entity_poly.pdbx_strand_id
1 'polypeptide(L)'
;MCPQEFDLIQRIRIEDGVPRVISTRIQVIEGGEDLMSLAINLLKELGFYDKFEEKRTSQYIGYKLKNPRKGAKRYQLILQERKGELCISIPENLLEKNTLKIFNCEQTGEEFPDTVDVLIEQIWVVPSKEDIFLKTIQSKYGKLGLEQLNSEVVGSFYPFCREYEFSGFCGEYEGYVAGMEVEYLAGDFDMASLGDPDTYLTFQEDKLFPYTKQFCIKSPEVVQEFLNTFGKIIMEQN
;
A
#
# COMPACT_ATOMS: atom_id res chain seq x y z
N MET A 1 14.00 3.00 24.06
CA MET A 1 14.53 1.67 23.66
C MET A 1 14.08 0.68 24.70
N CYS A 2 13.25 -0.29 24.32
CA CYS A 2 12.91 -1.41 25.21
C CYS A 2 14.12 -2.36 25.31
N PRO A 3 14.38 -2.97 26.47
CA PRO A 3 15.41 -4.00 26.59
C PRO A 3 15.03 -5.23 25.75
N GLN A 4 16.01 -5.79 25.02
CA GLN A 4 15.86 -7.04 24.29
C GLN A 4 16.34 -8.19 25.18
N GLU A 5 15.52 -9.22 25.33
CA GLU A 5 15.89 -10.47 26.00
C GLU A 5 16.15 -11.56 24.96
N PHE A 6 17.15 -12.41 25.22
CA PHE A 6 17.53 -13.50 24.33
C PHE A 6 17.72 -14.77 25.15
N ASP A 7 17.16 -15.87 24.65
CA ASP A 7 17.47 -17.21 25.10
C ASP A 7 18.70 -17.73 24.36
N LEU A 8 19.76 -18.01 25.13
CA LEU A 8 20.96 -18.67 24.64
C LEU A 8 20.88 -20.16 24.97
N ILE A 9 20.57 -20.99 23.97
CA ILE A 9 20.61 -22.44 24.12
C ILE A 9 21.94 -22.96 23.59
N GLN A 10 22.81 -23.40 24.49
CA GLN A 10 24.05 -24.10 24.15
C GLN A 10 23.91 -25.60 24.41
N ARG A 11 24.26 -26.41 23.42
CA ARG A 11 24.39 -27.86 23.58
C ARG A 11 25.86 -28.19 23.72
N ILE A 12 26.22 -28.81 24.83
CA ILE A 12 27.60 -29.20 25.15
C ILE A 12 27.68 -30.72 25.15
N ARG A 13 28.66 -31.29 24.44
CA ARG A 13 29.08 -32.69 24.57
C ARG A 13 30.22 -32.75 25.56
N ILE A 14 30.28 -33.79 26.38
CA ILE A 14 31.47 -34.07 27.17
C ILE A 14 32.16 -35.28 26.52
N GLU A 15 33.39 -35.10 26.06
CA GLU A 15 34.26 -36.16 25.53
C GLU A 15 35.52 -36.20 26.39
N ASP A 16 35.82 -37.36 26.99
CA ASP A 16 36.98 -37.57 27.88
C ASP A 16 37.11 -36.56 29.02
N GLY A 17 35.98 -36.14 29.59
CA GLY A 17 35.94 -35.14 30.67
C GLY A 17 36.09 -33.68 30.21
N VAL A 18 36.22 -33.43 28.90
CA VAL A 18 36.35 -32.09 28.32
C VAL A 18 35.02 -31.66 27.70
N PRO A 19 34.40 -30.54 28.14
CA PRO A 19 33.21 -30.00 27.52
C PRO A 19 33.54 -29.38 26.15
N ARG A 20 32.77 -29.75 25.13
CA ARG A 20 32.84 -29.23 23.76
C ARG A 20 31.47 -28.72 23.34
N VAL A 21 31.40 -27.46 22.90
CA VAL A 21 30.15 -26.88 22.39
C VAL A 21 29.83 -27.50 21.03
N ILE A 22 28.69 -28.17 20.93
CA ILE A 22 28.21 -28.81 19.69
C ILE A 22 27.37 -27.83 18.86
N SER A 23 26.60 -26.98 19.54
CA SER A 23 25.64 -26.08 18.90
C SER A 23 25.34 -24.91 19.82
N THR A 24 25.19 -23.73 19.24
CA THR A 24 24.63 -22.55 19.91
C THR A 24 23.45 -22.07 19.09
N ARG A 25 22.29 -21.89 19.72
CA ARG A 25 21.11 -21.30 19.11
C ARG A 25 20.70 -20.10 19.96
N ILE A 26 20.68 -18.93 19.34
CA ILE A 26 20.12 -17.72 19.94
C ILE A 26 18.66 -17.68 19.51
N GLN A 27 17.76 -17.59 20.47
CA GLN A 27 16.36 -17.27 20.25
C GLN A 27 16.11 -15.89 20.84
N VAL A 28 15.57 -14.98 20.05
CA VAL A 28 15.14 -13.68 20.56
C VAL A 28 13.84 -13.94 21.35
N ILE A 29 13.82 -13.60 22.64
CA ILE A 29 12.57 -13.50 23.41
C ILE A 29 12.24 -12.01 23.41
N GLU A 30 11.73 -11.52 22.28
CA GLU A 30 11.26 -10.15 22.23
C GLU A 30 9.85 -10.10 22.82
N GLY A 31 9.71 -9.42 23.95
CA GLY A 31 8.44 -9.00 24.56
C GLY A 31 7.72 -7.92 23.75
N GLY A 32 7.72 -8.08 22.42
CA GLY A 32 6.97 -7.35 21.42
C GLY A 32 6.79 -8.32 20.26
N GLU A 33 5.55 -8.53 19.86
CA GLU A 33 5.23 -9.41 18.74
C GLU A 33 5.89 -8.88 17.46
N ASP A 34 6.78 -9.66 16.84
CA ASP A 34 7.39 -9.27 15.57
C ASP A 34 6.31 -9.09 14.49
N LEU A 35 6.55 -8.24 13.48
CA LEU A 35 5.52 -7.89 12.49
C LEU A 35 4.91 -9.12 11.79
N MET A 36 5.72 -10.15 11.55
CA MET A 36 5.24 -11.40 10.94
C MET A 36 4.31 -12.14 11.91
N SER A 37 4.69 -12.30 13.17
CA SER A 37 3.83 -12.89 14.20
C SER A 37 2.52 -12.12 14.38
N LEU A 38 2.58 -10.77 14.41
CA LEU A 38 1.42 -9.89 14.48
C LEU A 38 0.47 -10.13 13.33
N ALA A 39 1.01 -10.13 12.10
CA ALA A 39 0.22 -10.39 10.91
C ALA A 39 -0.39 -11.79 10.90
N ILE A 40 0.37 -12.82 11.32
CA ILE A 40 -0.13 -14.20 11.44
C ILE A 40 -1.33 -14.25 12.40
N ASN A 41 -1.22 -13.62 13.58
CA ASN A 41 -2.27 -13.65 14.59
C ASN A 41 -3.52 -12.87 14.15
N LEU A 42 -3.35 -11.67 13.57
CA LEU A 42 -4.46 -10.90 13.01
C LEU A 42 -5.20 -11.66 11.90
N LEU A 43 -4.47 -12.27 10.96
CA LEU A 43 -5.06 -13.05 9.87
C LEU A 43 -5.83 -14.27 10.40
N LYS A 44 -5.31 -14.92 11.44
CA LYS A 44 -5.99 -16.04 12.10
C LYS A 44 -7.30 -15.58 12.75
N GLU A 45 -7.29 -14.43 13.44
CA GLU A 45 -8.50 -13.83 14.04
C GLU A 45 -9.55 -13.45 12.97
N LEU A 46 -9.10 -12.94 11.83
CA LEU A 46 -9.95 -12.64 10.67
C LEU A 46 -10.45 -13.89 9.92
N GLY A 47 -9.95 -15.09 10.26
CA GLY A 47 -10.41 -16.35 9.68
C GLY A 47 -9.68 -16.79 8.41
N PHE A 48 -8.45 -16.32 8.19
CA PHE A 48 -7.53 -16.89 7.21
C PHE A 48 -6.85 -18.12 7.82
N TYR A 49 -7.36 -19.31 7.51
CA TYR A 49 -6.92 -20.57 8.12
C TYR A 49 -5.92 -21.36 7.28
N ASP A 50 -5.99 -21.23 5.95
CA ASP A 50 -5.15 -22.01 5.05
C ASP A 50 -3.83 -21.26 4.79
N LYS A 51 -2.77 -21.69 5.48
CA LYS A 51 -1.41 -21.21 5.27
C LYS A 51 -0.61 -22.16 4.38
N PHE A 52 0.09 -21.61 3.41
CA PHE A 52 1.09 -22.33 2.63
C PHE A 52 2.43 -21.62 2.76
N GLU A 53 3.46 -22.33 3.22
CA GLU A 53 4.81 -21.81 3.35
C GLU A 53 5.65 -22.25 2.14
N GLU A 54 6.15 -21.30 1.35
CA GLU A 54 7.11 -21.59 0.28
C GLU A 54 8.53 -21.21 0.73
N LYS A 55 9.37 -22.23 0.98
CA LYS A 55 10.68 -22.08 1.64
C LYS A 55 11.87 -21.86 0.69
N ARG A 56 11.66 -21.69 -0.61
CA ARG A 56 12.75 -21.87 -1.60
C ARG A 56 13.81 -20.77 -1.59
N THR A 57 13.49 -19.51 -1.28
CA THR A 57 14.50 -18.42 -1.32
C THR A 57 14.19 -17.20 -0.43
N SER A 58 12.99 -17.06 0.11
CA SER A 58 12.57 -16.06 1.10
C SER A 58 11.31 -16.64 1.73
N GLN A 59 11.09 -16.52 3.04
CA GLN A 59 9.93 -17.16 3.67
C GLN A 59 8.66 -16.38 3.29
N TYR A 60 8.04 -16.79 2.19
CA TYR A 60 6.70 -16.34 1.82
C TYR A 60 5.68 -17.21 2.55
N ILE A 61 4.69 -16.56 3.14
CA ILE A 61 3.53 -17.22 3.74
C ILE A 61 2.30 -16.76 2.97
N GLY A 62 1.76 -17.65 2.14
CA GLY A 62 0.53 -17.40 1.40
C GLY A 62 -0.69 -17.79 2.22
N TYR A 63 -1.70 -16.93 2.23
CA TYR A 63 -2.96 -17.10 2.92
C TYR A 63 -4.13 -17.20 1.95
N LYS A 64 -5.11 -18.00 2.34
CA LYS A 64 -6.40 -18.16 1.67
C LYS A 64 -7.50 -18.30 2.71
N LEU A 65 -8.70 -17.82 2.38
CA LEU A 65 -9.89 -18.13 3.17
C LEU A 65 -10.21 -19.62 3.08
N LYS A 66 -10.78 -20.15 4.16
CA LYS A 66 -11.19 -21.57 4.28
C LYS A 66 -12.23 -21.97 3.22
N ASN A 67 -13.16 -21.07 2.91
CA ASN A 67 -14.23 -21.27 1.92
C ASN A 67 -14.16 -20.16 0.87
N PRO A 68 -13.16 -20.20 -0.03
CA PRO A 68 -12.98 -19.17 -1.04
C PRO A 68 -14.04 -19.33 -2.15
N ARG A 69 -14.43 -18.23 -2.81
CA ARG A 69 -15.31 -18.30 -3.99
C ARG A 69 -14.69 -19.13 -5.11
N LYS A 70 -15.55 -19.70 -5.94
CA LYS A 70 -15.13 -20.42 -7.15
C LYS A 70 -14.29 -19.49 -8.03
N GLY A 71 -13.08 -19.94 -8.39
CA GLY A 71 -12.14 -19.16 -9.20
C GLY A 71 -11.20 -18.25 -8.41
N ALA A 72 -11.28 -18.21 -7.07
CA ALA A 72 -10.32 -17.49 -6.25
C ALA A 72 -8.89 -17.97 -6.53
N LYS A 73 -7.96 -17.00 -6.57
CA LYS A 73 -6.53 -17.28 -6.75
C LYS A 73 -6.01 -18.17 -5.62
N ARG A 74 -4.87 -18.82 -5.88
CA ARG A 74 -4.23 -19.73 -4.92
C ARG A 74 -3.96 -19.04 -3.58
N TYR A 75 -3.51 -17.80 -3.62
CA TYR A 75 -3.31 -16.93 -2.46
C TYR A 75 -4.08 -15.63 -2.65
N GLN A 76 -4.78 -15.21 -1.60
CA GLN A 76 -5.53 -13.95 -1.54
C GLN A 76 -4.77 -12.88 -0.75
N LEU A 77 -3.78 -13.30 0.04
CA LEU A 77 -2.85 -12.43 0.75
C LEU A 77 -1.54 -13.18 0.95
N ILE A 78 -0.41 -12.51 0.81
CA ILE A 78 0.92 -13.12 0.93
C ILE A 78 1.77 -12.26 1.85
N LEU A 79 2.41 -12.87 2.85
CA LEU A 79 3.35 -12.21 3.75
C LEU A 79 4.78 -12.57 3.38
N GLN A 80 5.69 -11.61 3.52
CA GLN A 80 7.12 -11.81 3.39
C GLN A 80 7.87 -10.83 4.29
N GLU A 81 8.77 -11.35 5.12
CA GLU A 81 9.67 -10.50 5.89
C GLU A 81 10.90 -10.10 5.05
N ARG A 82 11.26 -8.81 5.05
CA ARG A 82 12.45 -8.28 4.37
C ARG A 82 13.09 -7.18 5.20
N LYS A 83 14.35 -7.37 5.64
CA LYS A 83 15.17 -6.30 6.26
C LYS A 83 14.47 -5.53 7.39
N GLY A 84 13.67 -6.20 8.23
CA GLY A 84 12.92 -5.58 9.33
C GLY A 84 11.59 -4.93 8.91
N GLU A 85 11.16 -5.12 7.66
CA GLU A 85 9.84 -4.76 7.14
C GLU A 85 9.00 -6.01 6.92
N LEU A 86 7.68 -5.87 7.09
CA LEU A 86 6.73 -6.86 6.61
C LEU A 86 6.17 -6.40 5.26
N CYS A 87 6.48 -7.15 4.22
CA CYS A 87 5.89 -6.98 2.91
C CYS A 87 4.62 -7.82 2.77
N ILE A 88 3.51 -7.17 2.44
CA ILE A 88 2.18 -7.77 2.28
C ILE A 88 1.75 -7.60 0.83
N SER A 89 1.56 -8.70 0.11
CA SER A 89 1.07 -8.70 -1.26
C SER A 89 -0.42 -9.05 -1.31
N ILE A 90 -1.21 -8.21 -1.99
CA ILE A 90 -2.66 -8.40 -2.17
C ILE A 90 -3.06 -8.27 -3.65
N PRO A 91 -4.14 -8.95 -4.10
CA PRO A 91 -4.59 -8.86 -5.48
C PRO A 91 -4.91 -7.43 -5.92
N GLU A 92 -4.44 -7.06 -7.11
CA GLU A 92 -4.55 -5.69 -7.65
C GLU A 92 -6.00 -5.21 -7.78
N ASN A 93 -6.93 -6.11 -8.12
CA ASN A 93 -8.35 -5.79 -8.24
C ASN A 93 -9.00 -5.33 -6.92
N LEU A 94 -8.35 -5.53 -5.77
CA LEU A 94 -8.82 -5.03 -4.47
C LEU A 94 -8.39 -3.58 -4.22
N LEU A 95 -7.35 -3.12 -4.91
CA LEU A 95 -6.77 -1.80 -4.69
C LEU A 95 -7.58 -0.70 -5.38
N GLU A 96 -8.14 -0.98 -6.55
CA GLU A 96 -8.78 0.03 -7.40
C GLU A 96 -9.82 0.90 -6.70
N LYS A 97 -10.55 0.34 -5.72
CA LYS A 97 -11.62 1.04 -5.00
C LYS A 97 -11.20 1.61 -3.64
N ASN A 98 -9.97 1.31 -3.20
CA ASN A 98 -9.51 1.60 -1.85
C ASN A 98 -8.20 2.40 -1.85
N THR A 99 -7.82 2.98 -2.97
CA THR A 99 -6.56 3.72 -3.12
C THR A 99 -6.80 5.03 -3.84
N LEU A 100 -5.88 5.96 -3.63
CA LEU A 100 -5.81 7.21 -4.36
C LEU A 100 -4.83 7.05 -5.53
N LYS A 101 -5.30 7.33 -6.74
CA LYS A 101 -4.50 7.39 -7.96
C LYS A 101 -4.11 8.84 -8.22
N ILE A 102 -2.84 9.10 -8.43
CA ILE A 102 -2.30 10.42 -8.69
C ILE A 102 -1.91 10.49 -10.16
N PHE A 103 -2.46 11.47 -10.88
CA PHE A 103 -2.28 11.61 -12.33
C PHE A 103 -1.60 12.93 -12.68
N ASN A 104 -0.82 12.90 -13.77
CA ASN A 104 -0.44 14.09 -14.50
C ASN A 104 -1.33 14.22 -15.74
N CYS A 105 -1.63 15.45 -16.15
CA CYS A 105 -2.17 15.69 -17.49
C CYS A 105 -1.01 16.09 -18.40
N GLU A 106 -0.77 15.35 -19.47
CA GLU A 106 0.20 15.70 -20.50
C GLU A 106 -0.51 16.11 -21.79
N GLN A 107 -0.04 17.19 -22.42
CA GLN A 107 -0.49 17.56 -23.76
C GLN A 107 0.25 16.72 -24.81
N THR A 108 -0.50 16.14 -25.71
CA THR A 108 0.02 15.36 -26.84
C THR A 108 -0.43 15.98 -28.15
N GLY A 109 0.51 16.13 -29.11
CA GLY A 109 0.25 16.72 -30.42
C GLY A 109 0.55 18.22 -30.52
N GLU A 110 1.05 18.67 -31.68
CA GLU A 110 1.46 20.05 -31.92
C GLU A 110 0.33 20.95 -32.46
N GLU A 111 -0.61 20.39 -33.25
CA GLU A 111 -1.67 21.17 -33.92
C GLU A 111 -3.06 21.02 -33.26
N PHE A 112 -3.32 19.90 -32.57
CA PHE A 112 -4.54 19.64 -31.81
C PHE A 112 -4.15 18.94 -30.52
N PRO A 113 -4.00 19.68 -29.40
CA PRO A 113 -3.54 19.08 -28.16
C PRO A 113 -4.61 18.14 -27.60
N ASP A 114 -4.37 16.84 -27.71
CA ASP A 114 -5.10 15.83 -26.95
C ASP A 114 -4.49 15.75 -25.55
N THR A 115 -5.34 15.68 -24.53
CA THR A 115 -4.92 15.54 -23.14
C THR A 115 -4.90 14.08 -22.75
N VAL A 116 -3.75 13.58 -22.29
CA VAL A 116 -3.61 12.20 -21.80
C VAL A 116 -3.32 12.22 -20.30
N ASP A 117 -4.10 11.43 -19.56
CA ASP A 117 -3.86 11.17 -18.15
C ASP A 117 -2.73 10.15 -17.99
N VAL A 118 -1.64 10.57 -17.35
CA VAL A 118 -0.50 9.72 -17.02
C VAL A 118 -0.54 9.41 -15.53
N LEU A 119 -0.74 8.13 -15.18
CA LEU A 119 -0.68 7.68 -13.79
C LEU A 119 0.76 7.87 -13.27
N ILE A 120 0.92 8.77 -12.31
CA ILE A 120 2.21 9.00 -11.64
C ILE A 120 2.42 7.93 -10.56
N GLU A 121 1.44 7.77 -9.69
CA GLU A 121 1.54 6.90 -8.52
C GLU A 121 0.14 6.47 -8.05
N GLN A 122 0.06 5.37 -7.31
CA GLN A 122 -1.16 4.97 -6.64
C GLN A 122 -0.82 4.58 -5.19
N ILE A 123 -1.54 5.17 -4.24
CA ILE A 123 -1.24 5.05 -2.82
C ILE A 123 -2.45 4.57 -2.02
N TRP A 124 -2.16 3.89 -0.92
CA TRP A 124 -3.14 3.65 0.13
C TRP A 124 -2.89 4.62 1.27
N VAL A 125 -3.81 5.57 1.49
CA VAL A 125 -3.73 6.47 2.65
C VAL A 125 -4.16 5.69 3.89
N VAL A 126 -3.35 5.76 4.95
CA VAL A 126 -3.62 5.04 6.21
C VAL A 126 -4.85 5.69 6.86
N PRO A 127 -5.94 4.94 7.14
CA PRO A 127 -7.19 5.51 7.63
C PRO A 127 -7.03 6.37 8.89
N SER A 128 -6.22 5.95 9.86
CA SER A 128 -5.95 6.76 11.07
C SER A 128 -5.18 8.06 10.82
N LYS A 129 -4.67 8.27 9.60
CA LYS A 129 -3.85 9.43 9.20
C LYS A 129 -4.50 10.28 8.10
N GLU A 130 -5.75 9.99 7.74
CA GLU A 130 -6.50 10.71 6.70
C GLU A 130 -6.51 12.23 6.91
N ASP A 131 -6.83 12.70 8.11
CA ASP A 131 -6.84 14.14 8.42
C ASP A 131 -5.47 14.80 8.23
N ILE A 132 -4.39 14.08 8.51
CA ILE A 132 -3.02 14.56 8.37
C ILE A 132 -2.67 14.65 6.88
N PHE A 133 -3.05 13.64 6.10
CA PHE A 133 -2.89 13.63 4.65
C PHE A 133 -3.65 14.80 4.00
N LEU A 134 -4.93 14.96 4.30
CA LEU A 134 -5.77 16.02 3.74
C LEU A 134 -5.27 17.42 4.10
N LYS A 135 -4.82 17.64 5.35
CA LYS A 135 -4.16 18.90 5.74
C LYS A 135 -2.88 19.16 4.94
N THR A 136 -2.13 18.12 4.63
CA THR A 136 -0.91 18.24 3.82
C THR A 136 -1.25 18.60 2.37
N ILE A 137 -2.27 17.96 1.79
CA ILE A 137 -2.79 18.33 0.47
C ILE A 137 -3.24 19.79 0.45
N GLN A 138 -4.02 20.23 1.44
CA GLN A 138 -4.48 21.61 1.55
C GLN A 138 -3.32 22.61 1.65
N SER A 139 -2.29 22.28 2.44
CA SER A 139 -1.12 23.12 2.62
C SER A 139 -0.34 23.33 1.31
N LYS A 140 -0.27 22.29 0.47
CA LYS A 140 0.53 22.31 -0.76
C LYS A 140 -0.21 22.75 -2.01
N TYR A 141 -1.42 22.23 -2.19
CA TYR A 141 -2.23 22.44 -3.39
C TYR A 141 -3.40 23.40 -3.13
N GLY A 142 -3.45 23.99 -1.92
CA GLY A 142 -4.47 24.94 -1.52
C GLY A 142 -5.86 24.31 -1.37
N LYS A 143 -6.87 25.16 -1.32
CA LYS A 143 -8.29 24.75 -1.25
C LYS A 143 -8.70 23.92 -2.47
N LEU A 144 -8.13 24.23 -3.64
CA LEU A 144 -8.44 23.55 -4.90
C LEU A 144 -8.04 22.07 -4.87
N GLY A 145 -6.88 21.73 -4.29
CA GLY A 145 -6.49 20.32 -4.14
C GLY A 145 -7.45 19.52 -3.26
N LEU A 146 -7.98 20.12 -2.20
CA LEU A 146 -9.03 19.49 -1.38
C LEU A 146 -10.38 19.36 -2.13
N GLU A 147 -10.73 20.36 -2.92
CA GLU A 147 -11.97 20.36 -3.72
C GLU A 147 -11.92 19.24 -4.78
N GLN A 148 -10.78 19.04 -5.45
CA GLN A 148 -10.58 17.92 -6.38
C GLN A 148 -10.78 16.56 -5.69
N LEU A 149 -10.26 16.41 -4.48
CA LEU A 149 -10.43 15.19 -3.70
C LEU A 149 -11.83 15.03 -3.11
N ASN A 150 -12.68 16.07 -3.14
CA ASN A 150 -13.93 16.12 -2.39
C ASN A 150 -13.76 15.75 -0.90
N SER A 151 -12.59 16.09 -0.31
CA SER A 151 -12.18 15.65 1.03
C SER A 151 -12.09 14.13 1.24
N GLU A 152 -11.96 13.34 0.18
CA GLU A 152 -11.75 11.89 0.25
C GLU A 152 -10.27 11.52 -0.03
N VAL A 153 -9.86 10.33 0.40
CA VAL A 153 -8.50 9.79 0.20
C VAL A 153 -8.46 8.56 -0.70
N VAL A 154 -9.49 8.41 -1.52
CA VAL A 154 -9.63 7.39 -2.56
C VAL A 154 -10.08 8.07 -3.86
N GLY A 155 -9.83 7.44 -5.01
CA GLY A 155 -10.23 7.98 -6.31
C GLY A 155 -9.04 8.52 -7.10
N SER A 156 -9.21 9.69 -7.73
CA SER A 156 -8.20 10.30 -8.60
C SER A 156 -7.82 11.70 -8.10
N PHE A 157 -6.53 12.02 -8.15
CA PHE A 157 -5.98 13.33 -7.78
C PHE A 157 -5.08 13.88 -8.88
N TYR A 158 -5.28 15.15 -9.23
CA TYR A 158 -4.62 15.82 -10.35
C TYR A 158 -3.87 17.07 -9.85
N PRO A 159 -2.69 16.91 -9.23
CA PRO A 159 -1.99 18.01 -8.54
C PRO A 159 -1.71 19.24 -9.41
N PHE A 160 -1.59 19.06 -10.74
CA PHE A 160 -1.19 20.13 -11.67
C PHE A 160 -2.15 20.36 -12.83
N CYS A 161 -3.35 19.78 -12.77
CA CYS A 161 -4.29 19.87 -13.87
C CYS A 161 -5.64 20.31 -13.32
N ARG A 162 -6.22 21.34 -13.94
CA ARG A 162 -7.55 21.82 -13.60
C ARG A 162 -8.42 21.80 -14.83
N GLU A 163 -9.57 21.16 -14.72
CA GLU A 163 -10.59 21.19 -15.75
C GLU A 163 -11.63 22.25 -15.39
N TYR A 164 -11.89 23.16 -16.32
CA TYR A 164 -12.93 24.17 -16.23
C TYR A 164 -13.97 23.89 -17.30
N GLU A 165 -15.18 23.54 -16.88
CA GLU A 165 -16.32 23.60 -17.78
C GLU A 165 -16.67 25.07 -18.03
N PHE A 166 -16.62 25.49 -19.28
CA PHE A 166 -17.14 26.79 -19.69
C PHE A 166 -18.30 26.60 -20.64
N SER A 167 -19.26 27.50 -20.53
CA SER A 167 -20.34 27.58 -21.50
C SER A 167 -20.65 29.03 -21.83
N GLY A 168 -20.76 29.33 -23.12
CA GLY A 168 -20.94 30.70 -23.58
C GLY A 168 -21.29 30.81 -25.05
N PHE A 169 -21.77 32.00 -25.42
CA PHE A 169 -21.92 32.39 -26.83
C PHE A 169 -20.57 32.88 -27.34
N CYS A 170 -19.98 32.14 -28.29
CA CYS A 170 -18.77 32.57 -28.98
C CYS A 170 -19.17 33.46 -30.15
N GLY A 171 -18.76 34.74 -30.12
CA GLY A 171 -19.29 35.82 -30.96
C GLY A 171 -19.15 35.68 -32.48
N GLU A 172 -18.52 34.61 -32.98
CA GLU A 172 -18.38 34.31 -34.42
C GLU A 172 -19.23 33.11 -34.89
N TYR A 173 -19.81 32.34 -33.97
CA TYR A 173 -20.73 31.24 -34.28
C TYR A 173 -22.07 31.50 -33.60
N GLU A 174 -23.17 31.48 -34.35
CA GLU A 174 -24.53 31.45 -33.79
C GLU A 174 -24.75 30.07 -33.12
N GLY A 175 -24.16 29.87 -31.94
CA GLY A 175 -24.22 28.59 -31.24
C GLY A 175 -23.74 28.68 -29.80
N TYR A 176 -24.40 27.92 -28.94
CA TYR A 176 -23.95 27.65 -27.58
C TYR A 176 -22.75 26.71 -27.65
N VAL A 177 -21.57 27.18 -27.24
CA VAL A 177 -20.39 26.33 -27.13
C VAL A 177 -20.22 25.96 -25.68
N ALA A 178 -20.33 24.68 -25.39
CA ALA A 178 -19.83 24.09 -24.15
C ALA A 178 -18.45 23.51 -24.44
N GLY A 179 -17.48 23.85 -23.62
CA GLY A 179 -16.11 23.37 -23.76
C GLY A 179 -15.47 23.11 -22.40
N MET A 180 -14.36 22.39 -22.43
CA MET A 180 -13.53 22.13 -21.27
C MET A 180 -12.18 22.82 -21.51
N GLU A 181 -11.80 23.73 -20.61
CA GLU A 181 -10.47 24.34 -20.61
C GLU A 181 -9.63 23.65 -19.54
N VAL A 182 -8.41 23.24 -19.89
CA VAL A 182 -7.48 22.60 -18.96
C VAL A 182 -6.36 23.57 -18.61
N GLU A 183 -6.27 23.99 -17.34
CA GLU A 183 -5.14 24.78 -16.84
C GLU A 183 -4.06 23.84 -16.29
N TYR A 184 -2.86 23.97 -16.86
CA TYR A 184 -1.67 23.25 -16.42
C TYR A 184 -0.88 24.11 -15.46
N LEU A 185 -0.74 23.66 -14.21
CA LEU A 185 0.09 24.32 -13.22
C LEU A 185 1.53 23.85 -13.38
N ALA A 186 2.48 24.79 -13.37
CA ALA A 186 3.90 24.45 -13.36
C ALA A 186 4.28 23.86 -11.99
N GLY A 187 4.92 22.69 -11.99
CA GLY A 187 5.47 22.07 -10.78
C GLY A 187 5.86 20.62 -10.99
N ASP A 188 6.76 20.13 -10.14
CA ASP A 188 7.12 18.71 -10.06
C ASP A 188 6.34 18.07 -8.91
N PHE A 189 5.80 16.88 -9.15
CA PHE A 189 5.11 16.12 -8.12
C PHE A 189 6.13 15.40 -7.25
N ASP A 190 6.18 15.74 -5.97
CA ASP A 190 7.02 15.05 -5.00
C ASP A 190 6.15 14.25 -4.01
N MET A 191 6.33 12.93 -4.04
CA MET A 191 5.67 12.00 -3.13
C MET A 191 6.11 12.20 -1.68
N ALA A 192 7.41 12.38 -1.43
CA ALA A 192 7.95 12.57 -0.07
C ALA A 192 7.37 13.81 0.62
N SER A 193 6.77 14.67 -0.20
CA SER A 193 6.13 15.91 0.14
C SER A 193 4.70 15.73 0.68
N LEU A 194 4.06 14.57 0.50
CA LEU A 194 2.66 14.32 0.90
C LEU A 194 2.45 13.89 2.36
N GLY A 195 3.54 13.70 3.11
CA GLY A 195 3.48 13.34 4.53
C GLY A 195 4.58 12.36 4.92
N ASP A 196 4.54 11.93 6.18
CA ASP A 196 5.47 10.92 6.68
C ASP A 196 5.18 9.53 6.05
N PRO A 197 6.17 8.62 5.96
CA PRO A 197 6.01 7.28 5.38
C PRO A 197 4.94 6.40 6.03
N ASP A 198 4.44 6.76 7.23
CA ASP A 198 3.35 6.07 7.92
C ASP A 198 1.96 6.70 7.64
N THR A 199 1.90 7.77 6.83
CA THR A 199 0.65 8.45 6.45
C THR A 199 -0.02 7.78 5.25
N TYR A 200 0.78 7.25 4.34
CA TYR A 200 0.33 6.54 3.16
C TYR A 200 1.36 5.46 2.81
N LEU A 201 0.92 4.43 2.09
CA LEU A 201 1.78 3.39 1.56
C LEU A 201 1.77 3.44 0.03
N THR A 202 2.95 3.38 -0.56
CA THR A 202 3.12 3.04 -1.99
C THR A 202 3.21 1.53 -2.13
N PHE A 203 3.04 1.04 -3.36
CA PHE A 203 3.22 -0.38 -3.64
C PHE A 203 4.23 -0.61 -4.75
N GLN A 204 4.74 -1.84 -4.78
CA GLN A 204 5.62 -2.34 -5.82
C GLN A 204 5.05 -3.60 -6.44
N GLU A 205 5.49 -3.90 -7.66
CA GLU A 205 5.14 -5.16 -8.30
C GLU A 205 5.79 -6.34 -7.58
N ASP A 206 5.00 -7.38 -7.31
CA ASP A 206 5.53 -8.65 -6.83
C ASP A 206 5.92 -9.53 -8.02
N LYS A 207 7.23 -9.67 -8.26
CA LYS A 207 7.76 -10.48 -9.37
C LYS A 207 7.37 -11.95 -9.28
N LEU A 208 7.14 -12.48 -8.07
CA LEU A 208 6.77 -13.88 -7.87
C LEU A 208 5.26 -14.08 -7.99
N PHE A 209 4.48 -13.04 -7.67
CA PHE A 209 3.02 -13.05 -7.74
C PHE A 209 2.50 -11.88 -8.59
N PRO A 210 2.58 -11.97 -9.94
CA PRO A 210 2.32 -10.83 -10.83
C PRO A 210 0.89 -10.28 -10.80
N TYR A 211 -0.05 -10.99 -10.19
CA TYR A 211 -1.44 -10.55 -10.02
C TYR A 211 -1.65 -9.72 -8.74
N THR A 212 -0.58 -9.45 -8.00
CA THR A 212 -0.60 -8.74 -6.72
C THR A 212 0.28 -7.50 -6.76
N LYS A 213 -0.06 -6.52 -5.92
CA LYS A 213 0.86 -5.46 -5.55
C LYS A 213 1.28 -5.64 -4.10
N GLN A 214 2.51 -5.25 -3.79
CA GLN A 214 3.16 -5.48 -2.51
C GLN A 214 3.41 -4.16 -1.78
N PHE A 215 3.04 -4.12 -0.50
CA PHE A 215 3.29 -3.02 0.43
C PHE A 215 4.30 -3.46 1.47
N CYS A 216 5.39 -2.72 1.70
CA CYS A 216 6.35 -3.04 2.76
C CYS A 216 6.21 -2.05 3.91
N ILE A 217 5.92 -2.57 5.10
CA ILE A 217 5.46 -1.81 6.26
C ILE A 217 6.40 -2.05 7.43
N LYS A 218 6.76 -0.98 8.14
CA LYS A 218 7.60 -1.03 9.36
C LYS A 218 6.80 -0.88 10.64
N SER A 219 5.72 -0.11 10.60
CA SER A 219 4.89 0.17 11.78
C SER A 219 3.95 -1.00 12.06
N PRO A 220 3.95 -1.55 13.29
CA PRO A 220 2.96 -2.53 13.74
C PRO A 220 1.52 -2.01 13.63
N GLU A 221 1.29 -0.74 13.95
CA GLU A 221 -0.01 -0.09 13.88
C GLU A 221 -0.53 -0.05 12.44
N VAL A 222 0.34 0.31 11.49
CA VAL A 222 -0.01 0.33 10.07
C VAL A 222 -0.25 -1.09 9.54
N VAL A 223 0.52 -2.10 9.98
CA VAL A 223 0.25 -3.52 9.64
C VAL A 223 -1.14 -3.93 10.13
N GLN A 224 -1.49 -3.56 11.37
CA GLN A 224 -2.78 -3.87 11.94
C GLN A 224 -3.94 -3.20 11.17
N GLU A 225 -3.82 -1.91 10.86
CA GLU A 225 -4.83 -1.20 10.08
C GLU A 225 -4.96 -1.76 8.65
N PHE A 226 -3.83 -2.07 8.01
CA PHE A 226 -3.80 -2.63 6.66
C PHE A 226 -4.52 -3.98 6.61
N LEU A 227 -4.16 -4.90 7.51
CA LEU A 227 -4.77 -6.24 7.54
C LEU A 227 -6.23 -6.21 7.96
N ASN A 228 -6.63 -5.32 8.87
CA ASN A 228 -8.03 -5.13 9.22
C ASN A 228 -8.86 -4.58 8.07
N THR A 229 -8.29 -3.67 7.27
CA THR A 229 -8.95 -3.08 6.11
C THR A 229 -9.07 -4.10 4.98
N PHE A 230 -7.94 -4.57 4.47
CA PHE A 230 -7.91 -5.45 3.30
C PHE A 230 -8.33 -6.88 3.62
N GLY A 231 -8.11 -7.37 4.84
CA GLY A 231 -8.63 -8.65 5.28
C GLY A 231 -10.15 -8.70 5.23
N LYS A 232 -10.84 -7.65 5.71
CA LYS A 232 -12.31 -7.54 5.61
C LYS A 232 -12.78 -7.44 4.16
N ILE A 233 -12.13 -6.62 3.33
CA ILE A 233 -12.45 -6.49 1.91
C ILE A 233 -12.34 -7.86 1.21
N ILE A 234 -11.28 -8.63 1.50
CA ILE A 234 -11.11 -9.99 0.97
C ILE A 234 -12.26 -10.89 1.44
N MET A 235 -12.66 -10.82 2.71
CA MET A 235 -13.77 -11.62 3.23
C MET A 235 -15.10 -11.28 2.56
N GLU A 236 -15.42 -10.00 2.38
CA GLU A 236 -16.68 -9.53 1.78
C GLU A 236 -16.79 -9.86 0.28
N GLN A 237 -15.66 -9.91 -0.43
CA GLN A 237 -15.61 -10.33 -1.82
C GLN A 237 -15.70 -11.87 -2.00
N ASN A 238 -15.72 -12.66 -0.91
CA ASN A 238 -15.97 -14.10 -0.93
C ASN A 238 -17.40 -14.46 -0.47
#